data_AF-A0A354X6F2-F1
#
_entry.id   AF-A0A354X6F2-F1
#
_cell.length_a   1.000
_cell.length_b   1.000
_cell.length_c   1.000
_cell.angle_alpha   90.00
_cell.angle_beta   90.00
_cell.angle_gamma   90.00
#
_symmetry.space_group_name_H-M   'P 1'
#
loop_
_entity.id
_entity.type
_entity.pdbx_description
1 polymer ?
#
loop_
_entity_poly.entity_id
_entity_poly.type
_entity_poly.pdbx_seq_one_letter_code
_entity_poly.pdbx_strand_id
1 'polypeptide(L)'
;HPHEWVQFHGSIYGYKMANYMAMEDWINAYDGDLGTVLTDTYTTDIFLRNFSKKHAALFTSLRHDSGDPFVFTDKVVRRYEELRVNPKLKYLVFSDGLNVDKAIEIKNYCGDRIGVTFGIGTNLTNDVGNNIKGMNIVMKLFRCKMTAKERWQECIKLSDVEGKHTGSEREIRLAQETLGLV
;
A
#
# COMPACT_ATOMS: atom_id res chain seq x y z
N HIS A 1 3.03 -3.99 6.92
CA HIS A 1 3.91 -4.91 6.15
C HIS A 1 4.39 -4.25 4.83
N PRO A 2 5.42 -4.78 4.14
CA PRO A 2 5.89 -4.26 2.84
C PRO A 2 5.03 -4.74 1.65
N HIS A 3 5.31 -4.21 0.45
CA HIS A 3 4.64 -4.60 -0.80
C HIS A 3 4.87 -6.05 -1.18
N GLU A 4 6.10 -6.56 -1.02
CA GLU A 4 6.48 -7.92 -1.43
C GLU A 4 5.56 -9.00 -0.81
N TRP A 5 5.01 -8.73 0.37
CA TRP A 5 4.01 -9.58 1.01
C TRP A 5 2.75 -9.72 0.15
N VAL A 6 2.15 -8.60 -0.26
CA VAL A 6 0.95 -8.60 -1.10
C VAL A 6 1.27 -9.08 -2.51
N GLN A 7 2.45 -8.74 -3.04
CA GLN A 7 2.92 -9.20 -4.35
C GLN A 7 3.04 -10.72 -4.39
N PHE A 8 3.62 -11.34 -3.35
CA PHE A 8 3.67 -12.80 -3.22
C PHE A 8 2.28 -13.41 -3.24
N HIS A 9 1.34 -12.85 -2.48
CA HIS A 9 -0.04 -13.35 -2.45
C HIS A 9 -0.74 -13.22 -3.81
N GLY A 10 -0.53 -12.13 -4.55
CA GLY A 10 -1.11 -12.01 -5.89
C GLY A 10 -0.50 -12.96 -6.89
N SER A 11 0.81 -13.21 -6.84
CA SER A 11 1.49 -14.17 -7.71
C SER A 11 1.10 -15.63 -7.41
N ILE A 12 0.79 -15.98 -6.16
CA ILE A 12 0.45 -17.35 -5.77
C ILE A 12 -1.07 -17.62 -5.80
N TYR A 13 -1.88 -16.70 -5.27
CA TYR A 13 -3.32 -16.89 -5.07
C TYR A 13 -4.18 -16.10 -6.06
N GLY A 14 -3.57 -15.29 -6.92
CA GLY A 14 -4.24 -14.45 -7.90
C GLY A 14 -4.64 -13.07 -7.38
N TYR A 15 -4.70 -12.10 -8.29
CA TYR A 15 -4.86 -10.68 -7.98
C TYR A 15 -6.15 -10.31 -7.24
N LYS A 16 -7.26 -11.00 -7.55
CA LYS A 16 -8.58 -10.69 -6.97
C LYS A 16 -8.62 -10.86 -5.45
N MET A 17 -7.94 -11.90 -4.94
CA MET A 17 -7.96 -12.25 -3.51
C MET A 17 -6.68 -11.83 -2.79
N ALA A 18 -5.69 -11.30 -3.50
CA ALA A 18 -4.36 -11.01 -2.97
C ALA A 18 -4.38 -10.15 -1.70
N ASN A 19 -5.11 -9.02 -1.73
CA ASN A 19 -5.22 -8.14 -0.56
C ASN A 19 -5.90 -8.83 0.63
N TYR A 20 -6.97 -9.60 0.36
CA TYR A 20 -7.71 -10.30 1.41
C TYR A 20 -6.85 -11.36 2.08
N MET A 21 -6.23 -12.24 1.28
CA MET A 21 -5.37 -13.32 1.78
C MET A 21 -4.14 -12.77 2.50
N ALA A 22 -3.51 -11.73 1.94
CA ALA A 22 -2.37 -11.07 2.59
C ALA A 22 -2.76 -10.50 3.96
N MET A 23 -3.96 -9.96 4.13
CA MET A 23 -4.45 -9.50 5.43
C MET A 23 -4.73 -10.68 6.38
N GLU A 24 -5.40 -11.74 5.92
CA GLU A 24 -5.68 -12.93 6.74
C GLU A 24 -4.41 -13.59 7.26
N ASP A 25 -3.44 -13.83 6.38
CA ASP A 25 -2.20 -14.51 6.73
C ASP A 25 -1.34 -13.62 7.65
N TRP A 26 -1.40 -12.29 7.50
CA TRP A 26 -0.75 -11.36 8.43
C TRP A 26 -1.38 -11.40 9.82
N ILE A 27 -2.71 -11.50 9.90
CA ILE A 27 -3.43 -11.66 11.17
C ILE A 27 -3.06 -12.99 11.83
N ASN A 28 -2.97 -14.07 11.05
CA ASN A 28 -2.57 -15.38 11.57
C ASN A 28 -1.14 -15.36 12.14
N ALA A 29 -0.22 -14.66 11.49
CA ALA A 29 1.17 -14.60 11.91
C ALA A 29 1.41 -13.73 13.16
N TYR A 30 0.61 -12.68 13.37
CA TYR A 30 0.88 -11.64 14.38
C TYR A 30 -0.28 -11.38 15.35
N ASP A 31 -1.38 -12.11 15.25
CA ASP A 31 -2.55 -12.01 16.14
C ASP A 31 -3.08 -10.55 16.32
N GLY A 32 -2.92 -9.73 15.30
CA GLY A 32 -3.36 -8.32 15.29
C GLY A 32 -2.26 -7.28 15.56
N ASP A 33 -1.06 -7.70 15.98
CA ASP A 33 0.09 -6.81 16.05
C ASP A 33 0.54 -6.34 14.66
N LEU A 34 1.30 -5.23 14.62
CA LEU A 34 1.80 -4.63 13.38
C LEU A 34 0.67 -4.31 12.37
N GLY A 35 -0.49 -3.89 12.89
CA GLY A 35 -1.76 -3.68 12.19
C GLY A 35 -1.82 -2.49 11.21
N THR A 36 -0.75 -2.27 10.43
CA THR A 36 -0.70 -1.30 9.32
C THR A 36 -0.62 -2.02 7.98
N VAL A 37 -1.59 -1.75 7.10
CA VAL A 37 -1.70 -2.37 5.77
C VAL A 37 -1.39 -1.36 4.64
N LEU A 38 -0.67 -1.83 3.62
CA LEU A 38 -0.42 -1.09 2.37
C LEU A 38 -1.56 -1.32 1.38
N THR A 39 -2.02 -0.25 0.72
CA THR A 39 -3.23 -0.29 -0.12
C THR A 39 -2.94 -0.26 -1.62
N ASP A 40 -1.80 0.30 -2.04
CA ASP A 40 -1.52 0.65 -3.44
C ASP A 40 -0.77 -0.43 -4.23
N THR A 41 -0.61 -1.66 -3.69
CA THR A 41 0.08 -2.74 -4.43
C THR A 41 -0.59 -3.00 -5.78
N TYR A 42 -1.92 -3.06 -5.80
CA TYR A 42 -2.74 -3.24 -7.00
C TYR A 42 -3.72 -2.09 -7.22
N THR A 43 -3.32 -0.88 -6.83
CA THR A 43 -4.15 0.34 -6.65
C THR A 43 -5.05 0.32 -5.42
N THR A 44 -5.16 1.49 -4.79
CA THR A 44 -6.00 1.74 -3.61
C THR A 44 -7.48 1.55 -3.93
N ASP A 45 -7.93 1.83 -5.15
CA ASP A 45 -9.33 1.61 -5.53
C ASP A 45 -9.70 0.12 -5.54
N ILE A 46 -8.79 -0.76 -6.00
CA ILE A 46 -8.98 -2.21 -5.86
C ILE A 46 -9.01 -2.60 -4.38
N PHE A 47 -8.04 -2.12 -3.60
CA PHE A 47 -7.97 -2.44 -2.17
C PHE A 47 -9.25 -2.04 -1.44
N LEU A 48 -9.73 -0.82 -1.60
CA LEU A 48 -10.91 -0.31 -0.89
C LEU A 48 -12.19 -1.05 -1.29
N ARG A 49 -12.33 -1.47 -2.56
CA ARG A 49 -13.44 -2.35 -2.98
C ARG A 49 -13.43 -3.69 -2.25
N ASN A 50 -12.25 -4.26 -2.00
CA ASN A 50 -12.09 -5.53 -1.28
C ASN A 50 -11.93 -5.38 0.23
N PHE A 51 -11.82 -4.16 0.75
CA PHE A 51 -11.62 -3.91 2.17
C PHE A 51 -12.88 -4.24 2.95
N SER A 52 -12.80 -5.34 3.70
CA SER A 52 -13.93 -5.90 4.45
C SER A 52 -14.14 -5.16 5.78
N LYS A 53 -15.36 -5.21 6.33
CA LYS A 53 -15.63 -4.64 7.66
C LYS A 53 -14.80 -5.31 8.76
N LYS A 54 -14.53 -6.62 8.64
CA LYS A 54 -13.67 -7.36 9.56
C LYS A 54 -12.27 -6.75 9.61
N HIS A 55 -11.66 -6.56 8.44
CA HIS A 55 -10.33 -5.98 8.33
C HIS A 55 -10.31 -4.51 8.74
N ALA A 56 -11.31 -3.73 8.33
CA ALA A 56 -11.44 -2.33 8.73
C ALA A 56 -11.59 -2.15 10.25
N ALA A 57 -12.23 -3.10 10.94
CA ALA A 57 -12.32 -3.07 12.39
C ALA A 57 -10.98 -3.43 13.03
N LEU A 58 -10.30 -4.47 12.54
CA LEU A 58 -9.09 -5.04 13.16
C LEU A 58 -7.83 -4.20 12.91
N PHE A 59 -7.54 -3.83 11.65
CA PHE A 59 -6.36 -3.02 11.35
C PHE A 59 -6.52 -1.60 11.89
N THR A 60 -5.49 -1.08 12.55
CA THR A 60 -5.52 0.23 13.20
C THR A 60 -5.15 1.35 12.23
N SER A 61 -4.42 1.03 11.15
CA SER A 61 -3.99 2.04 10.18
C SER A 61 -3.82 1.53 8.76
N LEU A 62 -3.97 2.45 7.80
CA LEU A 62 -3.61 2.23 6.39
C LEU A 62 -2.37 3.06 6.05
N ARG A 63 -1.54 2.59 5.13
CA ARG A 63 -0.32 3.29 4.70
C ARG A 63 -0.45 3.81 3.26
N HIS A 64 -0.17 5.10 3.09
CA HIS A 64 -0.06 5.79 1.80
C HIS A 64 1.39 5.80 1.33
N ASP A 65 1.66 5.12 0.22
CA ASP A 65 3.01 4.96 -0.35
C ASP A 65 3.11 5.33 -1.85
N SER A 66 2.02 5.81 -2.46
CA SER A 66 2.03 6.47 -3.77
C SER A 66 0.73 7.23 -4.02
N GLY A 67 0.78 8.22 -4.91
CA GLY A 67 -0.39 9.00 -5.32
C GLY A 67 -0.53 10.33 -4.57
N ASP A 68 -1.67 10.99 -4.77
CA ASP A 68 -2.00 12.23 -4.06
C ASP A 68 -2.48 11.89 -2.62
N PRO A 69 -1.80 12.38 -1.57
CA PRO A 69 -2.14 12.06 -0.18
C PRO A 69 -3.50 12.60 0.25
N PHE A 70 -3.98 13.70 -0.35
CA PHE A 70 -5.28 14.30 -0.06
C PHE A 70 -6.41 13.46 -0.65
N VAL A 71 -6.27 13.06 -1.93
CA VAL A 71 -7.21 12.15 -2.59
C VAL A 71 -7.27 10.80 -1.88
N PHE A 72 -6.12 10.26 -1.47
CA PHE A 72 -6.06 9.04 -0.67
C PHE A 72 -6.82 9.19 0.64
N THR A 73 -6.60 10.30 1.36
CA THR A 73 -7.30 10.58 2.62
C THR A 73 -8.82 10.57 2.44
N ASP A 74 -9.33 11.27 1.43
CA ASP A 74 -10.76 11.34 1.16
C ASP A 74 -11.36 9.98 0.78
N LYS A 75 -10.65 9.19 -0.04
CA LYS A 75 -11.08 7.82 -0.39
C LYS A 75 -11.17 6.91 0.84
N VAL A 76 -10.16 6.96 1.71
CA VAL A 76 -10.10 6.11 2.90
C VAL A 76 -11.15 6.49 3.94
N VAL A 77 -11.29 7.79 4.24
CA VAL A 77 -12.30 8.27 5.20
C VAL A 77 -13.70 7.86 4.74
N ARG A 78 -14.03 8.09 3.47
CA ARG A 78 -15.31 7.67 2.89
C ARG A 78 -15.52 6.16 3.02
N ARG A 79 -14.49 5.35 2.75
CA ARG A 79 -14.62 3.88 2.87
C ARG A 79 -14.86 3.42 4.30
N TYR A 80 -14.22 4.03 5.29
CA TYR A 80 -14.49 3.73 6.69
C TYR A 80 -15.94 4.07 7.07
N GLU A 81 -16.46 5.21 6.60
CA GLU A 81 -17.85 5.62 6.80
C GLU A 81 -18.85 4.63 6.16
N GLU A 82 -18.61 4.20 4.91
CA GLU A 82 -19.39 3.16 4.22
C GLU A 82 -19.45 1.86 5.02
N LEU A 83 -18.34 1.46 5.63
CA LEU A 83 -18.23 0.25 6.46
C LEU A 83 -18.77 0.43 7.90
N ARG A 84 -19.22 1.65 8.24
CA ARG A 84 -19.65 2.06 9.58
C ARG A 84 -18.56 1.82 10.64
N VAL A 85 -17.33 2.16 10.31
CA VAL A 85 -16.17 2.17 11.20
C VAL A 85 -15.77 3.63 11.43
N ASN A 86 -15.60 4.05 12.68
CA ASN A 86 -15.27 5.43 12.99
C ASN A 86 -13.83 5.77 12.53
N PRO A 87 -13.65 6.65 11.51
CA PRO A 87 -12.32 6.99 11.00
C PRO A 87 -11.43 7.68 12.05
N LYS A 88 -12.04 8.37 13.03
CA LYS A 88 -11.31 9.07 14.10
C LYS A 88 -10.54 8.14 15.04
N LEU A 89 -10.86 6.84 15.03
CA LEU A 89 -10.16 5.81 15.81
C LEU A 89 -9.06 5.13 14.99
N LYS A 90 -8.85 5.54 13.74
CA LYS A 90 -7.89 4.97 12.80
C LYS A 90 -6.78 5.97 12.50
N TYR A 91 -5.68 5.45 11.96
CA TYR A 91 -4.56 6.28 11.52
C TYR A 91 -4.25 6.07 10.03
N LEU A 92 -3.71 7.10 9.39
CA LEU A 92 -3.03 7.01 8.10
C LEU A 92 -1.52 7.20 8.32
N VAL A 93 -0.72 6.30 7.75
CA VAL A 93 0.74 6.41 7.75
C VAL A 93 1.18 6.91 6.38
N PHE A 94 1.66 8.13 6.28
CA PHE A 94 2.17 8.67 5.01
C PHE A 94 3.68 8.44 4.88
N SER A 95 4.12 7.90 3.76
CA SER A 95 5.54 7.58 3.53
C SER A 95 6.05 7.87 2.12
N ASP A 96 5.22 8.45 1.25
CA ASP A 96 5.59 8.75 -0.14
C ASP A 96 6.40 10.05 -0.26
N GLY A 97 7.73 9.91 -0.32
CA GLY A 97 8.65 10.99 -0.68
C GLY A 97 8.45 12.26 0.13
N LEU A 98 8.35 12.12 1.45
CA LEU A 98 8.02 13.23 2.34
C LEU A 98 9.22 14.10 2.69
N ASN A 99 8.93 15.36 3.01
CA ASN A 99 9.74 16.27 3.81
C ASN A 99 8.87 16.84 4.95
N VAL A 100 9.46 17.67 5.82
CA VAL A 100 8.75 18.24 6.98
C VAL A 100 7.55 19.10 6.56
N ASP A 101 7.72 19.98 5.56
CA ASP A 101 6.65 20.88 5.11
C ASP A 101 5.44 20.12 4.55
N LYS A 102 5.68 19.13 3.69
CA LYS A 102 4.63 18.25 3.15
C LYS A 102 3.91 17.48 4.26
N ALA A 103 4.63 17.05 5.30
CA ALA A 103 4.01 16.39 6.45
C ALA A 103 3.07 17.34 7.22
N ILE A 104 3.46 18.61 7.39
CA ILE A 104 2.62 19.65 8.02
C ILE A 104 1.37 19.91 7.17
N GLU A 105 1.50 20.05 5.85
CA GLU A 105 0.38 20.24 4.93
C GLU A 105 -0.64 19.09 5.02
N ILE A 106 -0.15 17.84 4.97
CA ILE A 106 -0.98 16.65 5.09
C ILE A 106 -1.66 16.59 6.47
N LYS A 107 -0.93 16.90 7.55
CA LYS A 107 -1.48 16.94 8.91
C LYS A 107 -2.63 17.92 9.01
N ASN A 108 -2.44 19.14 8.49
CA ASN A 108 -3.46 20.19 8.49
C ASN A 108 -4.69 19.78 7.67
N TYR A 109 -4.47 19.17 6.50
CA TYR A 109 -5.56 18.68 5.66
C TYR A 109 -6.39 17.59 6.35
N CYS A 110 -5.74 16.62 7.00
CA CYS A 110 -6.45 15.55 7.70
C CYS A 110 -7.27 16.07 8.89
N GLY A 111 -6.73 17.07 9.61
CA GLY A 111 -7.38 17.67 10.76
C GLY A 111 -7.84 16.62 11.78
N ASP A 112 -9.09 16.74 12.23
CA ASP A 112 -9.71 15.82 13.19
C ASP A 112 -10.51 14.68 12.52
N ARG A 113 -10.40 14.51 11.19
CA ARG A 113 -11.12 13.46 10.45
C ARG A 113 -10.54 12.07 10.70
N ILE A 114 -9.21 11.98 10.82
CA ILE A 114 -8.46 10.74 10.99
C ILE A 114 -7.10 11.02 11.62
N GLY A 115 -6.59 10.08 12.44
CA GLY A 115 -5.23 10.16 12.97
C GLY A 115 -4.18 10.06 11.86
N VAL A 116 -3.00 10.64 12.03
CA VAL A 116 -1.93 10.57 11.03
C VAL A 116 -0.57 10.39 11.68
N THR A 117 0.31 9.65 11.00
CA THR A 117 1.74 9.52 11.29
C THR A 117 2.55 9.58 9.99
N PHE A 118 3.84 9.83 10.09
CA PHE A 118 4.71 10.10 8.94
C PHE A 118 5.98 9.27 9.00
N GLY A 119 6.33 8.64 7.88
CA GLY A 119 7.62 8.01 7.64
C GLY A 119 8.43 8.87 6.67
N ILE A 120 9.45 9.57 7.19
CA ILE A 120 10.34 10.42 6.37
C ILE A 120 11.68 9.69 6.21
N GLY A 121 12.01 9.34 4.96
CA GLY A 121 13.21 8.57 4.63
C GLY A 121 14.37 9.44 4.15
N THR A 122 14.60 9.45 2.83
CA THR A 122 15.74 10.12 2.17
C THR A 122 15.95 11.57 2.59
N ASN A 123 14.87 12.32 2.83
CA ASN A 123 14.96 13.71 3.28
C ASN A 123 15.66 13.87 4.65
N LEU A 124 15.62 12.88 5.54
CA LEU A 124 16.35 12.91 6.81
C LEU A 124 17.73 12.26 6.69
N THR A 125 17.83 11.13 5.99
CA THR A 125 19.04 10.29 6.02
C THR A 125 20.07 10.64 4.95
N ASN A 126 19.71 11.44 3.94
CA ASN A 126 20.58 11.84 2.84
C ASN A 126 20.35 13.30 2.43
N ASP A 127 20.43 14.20 3.42
CA ASP A 127 20.36 15.66 3.26
C ASP A 127 21.62 16.32 3.84
N VAL A 128 22.77 16.00 3.24
CA VAL A 128 24.10 16.41 3.73
C VAL A 128 24.64 17.69 3.05
N GLY A 129 23.82 18.36 2.25
CA GLY A 129 24.19 19.56 1.50
C GLY A 129 25.11 19.31 0.30
N ASN A 130 25.76 20.36 -0.19
CA ASN A 130 26.72 20.33 -1.31
C ASN A 130 26.18 19.70 -2.61
N ASN A 131 24.87 19.82 -2.88
CA ASN A 131 24.18 19.20 -4.02
C ASN A 131 24.36 17.67 -4.10
N ILE A 132 24.71 17.01 -2.99
CA ILE A 132 24.74 15.55 -2.92
C ILE A 132 23.30 15.05 -2.99
N LYS A 133 23.03 14.16 -3.95
CA LYS A 133 21.71 13.56 -4.14
C LYS A 133 21.74 12.08 -3.79
N GLY A 134 20.69 11.62 -3.10
CA GLY A 134 20.49 10.20 -2.88
C GLY A 134 20.37 9.42 -4.20
N MET A 135 20.96 8.23 -4.22
CA MET A 135 20.83 7.33 -5.37
C MET A 135 19.39 6.82 -5.48
N ASN A 136 18.82 6.87 -6.69
CA ASN A 136 17.50 6.31 -6.97
C ASN A 136 17.62 4.81 -7.30
N ILE A 137 17.77 3.99 -6.26
CA ILE A 137 17.97 2.54 -6.36
C ILE A 137 16.87 1.77 -5.62
N VAL A 138 16.51 0.61 -6.15
CA VAL A 138 15.51 -0.30 -5.55
C VAL A 138 15.93 -1.75 -5.75
N MET A 139 15.55 -2.61 -4.81
CA MET A 139 15.60 -4.06 -4.96
C MET A 139 14.20 -4.61 -4.67
N LYS A 140 13.65 -5.40 -5.60
CA LYS A 140 12.24 -5.81 -5.58
C LYS A 140 12.11 -7.33 -5.75
N LEU A 141 11.06 -7.88 -5.15
CA LEU A 141 10.63 -9.24 -5.46
C LEU A 141 10.20 -9.31 -6.93
N PHE A 142 10.95 -10.07 -7.73
CA PHE A 142 10.72 -10.19 -9.17
C PHE A 142 9.86 -11.40 -9.54
N ARG A 143 10.05 -12.52 -8.83
CA ARG A 143 9.30 -13.76 -9.02
C ARG A 143 9.34 -14.61 -7.76
N CYS A 144 8.31 -15.42 -7.55
CA CYS A 144 8.24 -16.36 -6.44
C CYS A 144 7.71 -17.73 -6.90
N LYS A 145 7.84 -18.74 -6.04
CA LYS A 145 7.19 -20.05 -6.18
C LYS A 145 6.96 -20.64 -4.80
N MET A 146 5.86 -21.34 -4.60
CA MET A 146 5.51 -21.91 -3.28
C MET A 146 6.46 -23.03 -2.87
N THR A 147 6.85 -23.89 -3.82
CA THR A 147 7.76 -25.01 -3.58
C THR A 147 8.81 -25.13 -4.67
N ALA A 148 9.84 -25.95 -4.44
CA ALA A 148 10.89 -26.16 -5.43
C ALA A 148 10.36 -26.72 -6.77
N LYS A 149 9.27 -27.51 -6.74
CA LYS A 149 8.67 -28.18 -7.91
C LYS A 149 7.72 -27.27 -8.70
N GLU A 150 7.25 -26.17 -8.11
CA GLU A 150 6.36 -25.23 -8.76
C GLU A 150 7.07 -24.38 -9.82
N ARG A 151 6.28 -23.84 -10.75
CA ARG A 151 6.77 -22.87 -11.74
C ARG A 151 6.97 -21.50 -11.08
N TRP A 152 7.91 -20.73 -11.61
CA TRP A 152 8.07 -19.33 -11.22
C TRP A 152 6.84 -18.52 -11.64
N GLN A 153 6.32 -17.74 -10.69
CA GLN A 153 5.25 -16.76 -10.90
C GLN A 153 5.85 -15.36 -10.81
N GLU A 154 5.54 -14.49 -11.78
CA GLU A 154 6.06 -13.13 -11.82
C GLU A 154 5.36 -12.25 -10.78
N CYS A 155 6.10 -11.31 -10.17
CA CYS A 155 5.57 -10.36 -9.21
C CYS A 155 5.49 -8.96 -9.82
N ILE A 156 4.36 -8.29 -9.62
CA ILE A 156 4.10 -6.94 -10.16
C ILE A 156 3.61 -5.99 -9.06
N LYS A 157 3.76 -4.68 -9.27
CA LYS A 157 3.14 -3.60 -8.49
C LYS A 157 2.53 -2.59 -9.48
N LEU A 158 1.29 -2.17 -9.24
CA LEU A 158 0.60 -1.16 -10.04
C LEU A 158 0.78 0.26 -9.49
N SER A 159 0.77 0.45 -8.16
CA SER A 159 0.74 1.79 -7.51
C SER A 159 -0.55 2.57 -7.80
N ASP A 160 -0.71 3.75 -7.19
CA ASP A 160 -1.78 4.70 -7.49
C ASP A 160 -1.38 5.77 -8.53
N VAL A 161 -0.16 5.70 -9.06
CA VAL A 161 0.32 6.63 -10.09
C VAL A 161 0.28 5.96 -11.45
N GLU A 162 -0.50 6.54 -12.36
CA GLU A 162 -0.64 6.06 -13.73
C GLU A 162 0.73 5.91 -14.41
N GLY A 163 0.93 4.77 -15.09
CA GLY A 163 2.17 4.43 -15.77
C GLY A 163 3.35 4.04 -14.87
N LYS A 164 3.27 4.20 -13.54
CA LYS A 164 4.32 3.77 -12.60
C LYS A 164 4.14 2.32 -12.14
N HIS A 165 4.07 1.41 -13.10
CA HIS A 165 4.00 -0.02 -12.83
C HIS A 165 5.40 -0.64 -12.80
N THR A 166 5.59 -1.69 -12.00
CA THR A 166 6.84 -2.48 -12.02
C THR A 166 6.57 -3.96 -12.09
N GLY A 167 7.33 -4.67 -12.91
CA GLY A 167 7.13 -6.07 -13.26
C GLY A 167 7.16 -6.26 -14.78
N SER A 168 6.87 -7.47 -15.27
CA SER A 168 6.79 -7.71 -16.71
C SER A 168 5.51 -7.10 -17.30
N GLU A 169 5.59 -6.57 -18.53
CA GLU A 169 4.44 -5.94 -19.20
C GLU A 169 3.26 -6.90 -19.37
N ARG A 170 3.57 -8.16 -19.71
CA ARG A 170 2.56 -9.21 -19.85
C ARG A 170 1.79 -9.43 -18.55
N GLU A 171 2.51 -9.54 -17.43
CA GLU A 171 1.89 -9.82 -16.14
C GLU A 171 1.15 -8.60 -15.59
N ILE A 172 1.66 -7.39 -15.84
CA ILE A 172 0.96 -6.13 -15.53
C ILE A 172 -0.39 -6.08 -16.26
N ARG A 173 -0.39 -6.35 -17.58
CA ARG A 173 -1.62 -6.34 -18.38
C ARG A 173 -2.62 -7.39 -17.89
N LEU A 174 -2.15 -8.60 -17.60
CA LEU A 174 -2.99 -9.66 -17.03
C LEU A 174 -3.62 -9.21 -15.69
N ALA A 175 -2.85 -8.58 -14.82
CA ALA A 175 -3.36 -8.06 -13.55
C ALA A 175 -4.41 -6.96 -13.77
N GLN A 176 -4.18 -6.02 -14.69
CA GLN A 176 -5.13 -4.96 -15.03
C GLN A 176 -6.45 -5.53 -15.57
N GLU A 177 -6.40 -6.46 -16.54
CA GLU A 177 -7.57 -7.15 -17.09
C GLU A 177 -8.32 -7.94 -16.00
N THR A 178 -7.58 -8.65 -15.14
CA THR A 178 -8.15 -9.45 -14.04
C THR A 178 -8.89 -8.59 -13.01
N LEU A 179 -8.42 -7.36 -12.79
CA LEU A 179 -8.96 -6.41 -11.82
C LEU A 179 -9.99 -5.43 -12.43
N GLY A 180 -10.21 -5.51 -13.74
CA GLY A 180 -11.14 -4.64 -14.48
C GLY A 180 -10.67 -3.18 -14.53
N LEU A 181 -9.36 -2.97 -14.69
CA LEU A 181 -8.75 -1.64 -14.85
C LEU A 181 -8.60 -1.25 -16.33
N VAL A 182 -8.73 -2.21 -17.24
CA VAL A 182 -8.73 -2.07 -18.70
C VAL A 182 -9.79 -2.97 -19.33
#